data_AF-K9U6G8-F1
#
_entry.id   AF-K9U6G8-F1
#
_cell.length_a   1.000
_cell.length_b   1.000
_cell.length_c   1.000
_cell.angle_alpha   90.00
_cell.angle_beta   90.00
_cell.angle_gamma   90.00
#
_symmetry.space_group_name_H-M   'P 1'
#
loop_
_entity.id
_entity.type
_entity.pdbx_description
1 polymer ?
#
loop_
_entity_poly.entity_id
_entity_poly.type
_entity_poly.pdbx_seq_one_letter_code
_entity_poly.pdbx_strand_id
1 'polypeptide(L)'
;MTDNQQPSRSVVPASTTNNSQLPITHYQLPITTPLLRIGRRRLVAAGIAAFVLLSFLRHLPQEKSPPDPTFESNFPPLVMQGGDPYIRALMRTISASEANGSRPYSLIYGGQRVSDLSRHPERCITIVNGPNKGNCSTAAGRYQMINTTWYALAPRYHPQPSGFLFWQSYSFEARYQDKVVYAWLNDSQEWGTDIAELLRQGKLDRVLRLLSGTWTSLGYGIEDNAMTSSLPRIYQKVLQQELQNRG
;
A
#
# COMPACT_ATOMS: atom_id res chain seq x y z
N MET A 1 -2.13 27.05 58.54
CA MET A 1 -3.31 27.86 58.20
C MET A 1 -4.01 27.14 57.07
N THR A 2 -4.87 26.17 57.40
CA THR A 2 -6.36 26.31 57.53
C THR A 2 -7.00 26.55 56.15
N ASP A 3 -7.99 25.80 55.69
CA ASP A 3 -8.73 24.67 56.27
C ASP A 3 -9.52 23.97 55.15
N ASN A 4 -9.99 22.78 55.48
CA ASN A 4 -10.96 21.94 54.80
C ASN A 4 -12.22 22.68 54.33
N GLN A 5 -12.90 22.15 53.29
CA GLN A 5 -14.22 21.54 53.52
C GLN A 5 -14.82 20.81 52.32
N GLN A 6 -15.18 19.56 52.59
CA GLN A 6 -16.11 18.71 51.87
C GLN A 6 -17.35 18.54 52.77
N PRO A 7 -18.55 18.44 52.22
CA PRO A 7 -19.60 17.57 52.78
C PRO A 7 -20.38 16.85 51.65
N SER A 8 -21.18 15.80 51.81
CA SER A 8 -21.49 14.83 52.86
C SER A 8 -22.37 13.75 52.18
N ARG A 9 -22.27 12.50 52.63
CA ARG A 9 -23.18 11.40 52.27
C ARG A 9 -24.53 11.53 52.99
N SER A 10 -25.61 11.06 52.36
CA SER A 10 -26.85 10.58 53.01
C SER A 10 -27.48 9.54 52.06
N VAL A 11 -27.45 8.25 52.36
CA VAL A 11 -28.34 7.45 53.25
C VAL A 11 -29.74 7.26 52.66
N VAL A 12 -30.01 6.00 52.30
CA VAL A 12 -31.28 5.38 51.87
C VAL A 12 -32.19 5.16 53.10
N PRO A 13 -33.51 5.09 52.92
CA PRO A 13 -34.22 3.89 53.37
C PRO A 13 -35.27 3.35 52.39
N ALA A 14 -35.66 2.10 52.64
CA ALA A 14 -36.50 1.22 51.84
C ALA A 14 -37.95 1.12 52.33
N SER A 15 -38.78 0.46 51.49
CA SER A 15 -40.06 -0.23 51.81
C SER A 15 -41.28 0.70 52.02
N THR A 16 -42.52 0.40 51.61
CA THR A 16 -43.25 -0.88 51.63
C THR A 16 -44.56 -0.75 50.82
N THR A 17 -44.97 -1.85 50.16
CA THR A 17 -46.35 -2.34 49.89
C THR A 17 -47.49 -1.37 49.53
N ASN A 18 -48.17 -1.66 48.42
CA ASN A 18 -49.62 -1.85 48.50
C ASN A 18 -50.14 -2.90 47.51
N ASN A 19 -50.93 -3.82 48.07
CA ASN A 19 -51.50 -5.00 47.46
C ASN A 19 -52.95 -4.66 47.07
N SER A 20 -53.34 -4.89 45.82
CA SER A 20 -54.74 -4.81 45.40
C SER A 20 -55.02 -5.87 44.34
N GLN A 21 -55.60 -6.95 44.82
CA GLN A 21 -56.18 -8.10 44.12
C GLN A 21 -57.55 -7.67 43.54
N LEU A 22 -57.81 -7.74 42.22
CA LEU A 22 -58.53 -8.79 41.45
C LEU A 22 -59.13 -8.10 40.18
N PRO A 23 -59.63 -8.80 39.12
CA PRO A 23 -59.63 -10.22 38.84
C PRO A 23 -58.96 -10.58 37.48
N ILE A 24 -58.76 -11.88 37.31
CA ILE A 24 -58.23 -12.55 36.13
C ILE A 24 -59.29 -12.54 35.01
N THR A 25 -58.94 -11.97 33.86
CA THR A 25 -59.57 -12.28 32.57
C THR A 25 -58.48 -12.71 31.59
N HIS A 26 -58.50 -14.00 31.25
CA HIS A 26 -57.66 -14.61 30.25
C HIS A 26 -57.97 -14.04 28.85
N TYR A 27 -57.11 -13.17 28.34
CA TYR A 27 -56.99 -12.93 26.91
C TYR A 27 -55.71 -13.58 26.41
N GLN A 28 -55.82 -14.84 25.97
CA GLN A 28 -54.79 -15.46 25.13
C GLN A 28 -54.88 -14.83 23.75
N LEU A 29 -53.99 -13.88 23.47
CA LEU A 29 -53.65 -13.54 22.09
C LEU A 29 -52.89 -14.73 21.49
N PRO A 30 -53.31 -15.28 20.34
CA PRO A 30 -52.52 -16.29 19.67
C PRO A 30 -51.26 -15.62 19.12
N ILE A 31 -50.13 -15.75 19.82
CA ILE A 31 -48.81 -15.62 19.19
C ILE A 31 -48.61 -16.88 18.36
N THR A 32 -49.24 -16.95 17.21
CA THR A 32 -48.71 -17.78 16.12
C THR A 32 -47.55 -17.00 15.53
N THR A 33 -46.37 -17.13 16.12
CA THR A 33 -45.15 -16.95 15.34
C THR A 33 -45.18 -18.06 14.28
N PRO A 34 -45.27 -17.76 12.97
CA PRO A 34 -44.89 -18.76 12.01
C PRO A 34 -43.40 -18.96 12.24
N LEU A 35 -43.04 -20.06 12.90
CA LEU A 35 -41.70 -20.62 12.74
C LEU A 35 -41.52 -20.70 11.23
N LEU A 36 -40.70 -19.81 10.68
CA LEU A 36 -40.28 -19.86 9.30
C LEU A 36 -39.57 -21.19 9.16
N ARG A 37 -40.32 -22.22 8.81
CA ARG A 37 -39.85 -23.56 8.54
C ARG A 37 -39.16 -23.43 7.20
N ILE A 38 -37.96 -22.84 7.21
CA ILE A 38 -37.02 -22.92 6.10
C ILE A 38 -36.74 -24.41 5.99
N GLY A 39 -37.51 -25.09 5.15
CA GLY A 39 -37.39 -26.54 5.00
C GLY A 39 -35.93 -26.87 4.69
N ARG A 40 -35.39 -27.96 5.27
CA ARG A 40 -34.01 -28.41 5.03
C ARG A 40 -33.61 -28.38 3.54
N ARG A 41 -34.58 -28.56 2.63
CA ARG A 41 -34.41 -28.40 1.18
C ARG A 41 -33.97 -26.99 0.73
N ARG A 42 -34.47 -25.91 1.35
CA ARG A 42 -34.06 -24.51 1.07
C ARG A 42 -32.67 -24.19 1.62
N LEU A 43 -32.29 -24.74 2.78
CA LEU A 43 -30.94 -24.62 3.33
C LEU A 43 -29.91 -25.41 2.51
N VAL A 44 -30.26 -26.62 2.07
CA VAL A 44 -29.43 -27.42 1.17
C VAL A 44 -29.31 -26.74 -0.20
N ALA A 45 -30.39 -26.21 -0.76
CA ALA A 45 -30.35 -25.47 -2.02
C ALA A 45 -29.52 -24.18 -1.93
N ALA A 46 -29.61 -23.42 -0.83
CA ALA A 46 -28.77 -22.26 -0.58
C ALA A 46 -27.29 -22.65 -0.40
N GLY A 47 -27.01 -23.77 0.27
CA GLY A 47 -25.65 -24.32 0.41
C GLY A 47 -25.06 -24.78 -0.92
N ILE A 48 -25.86 -25.45 -1.78
CA ILE A 48 -25.44 -25.85 -3.12
C ILE A 48 -25.22 -24.61 -4.00
N ALA A 49 -26.12 -23.62 -3.97
CA ALA A 49 -25.96 -22.39 -4.73
C ALA A 49 -24.73 -21.60 -4.29
N ALA A 50 -24.45 -21.51 -2.99
CA ALA A 50 -23.22 -20.90 -2.47
C ALA A 50 -21.96 -21.69 -2.86
N PHE A 51 -22.01 -23.02 -2.84
CA PHE A 51 -20.89 -23.88 -3.27
C PHE A 51 -20.64 -23.79 -4.77
N VAL A 52 -21.69 -23.73 -5.60
CA VAL A 52 -21.59 -23.50 -7.04
C VAL A 52 -21.05 -22.10 -7.31
N LEU A 53 -21.54 -21.06 -6.63
CA LEU A 53 -21.04 -19.70 -6.76
C LEU A 53 -19.56 -19.58 -6.34
N LEU A 54 -19.17 -20.19 -5.22
CA LEU A 54 -17.78 -20.25 -4.76
C LEU A 54 -16.88 -21.04 -5.73
N SER A 55 -17.40 -22.12 -6.31
CA SER A 55 -16.67 -22.91 -7.32
C SER A 55 -16.52 -22.14 -8.63
N PHE A 56 -17.55 -21.39 -9.03
CA PHE A 56 -17.52 -20.51 -10.21
C PHE A 56 -16.55 -19.33 -9.99
N LEU A 57 -16.54 -18.74 -8.80
CA LEU A 57 -15.57 -17.70 -8.40
C LEU A 57 -14.13 -18.22 -8.41
N ARG A 58 -13.89 -19.51 -8.08
CA ARG A 58 -12.58 -20.16 -8.20
C ARG A 58 -12.16 -20.45 -9.64
N HIS A 59 -13.09 -20.39 -10.59
CA HIS A 59 -12.84 -20.62 -12.02
C HIS A 59 -12.86 -19.32 -12.84
N LEU A 60 -13.05 -18.16 -12.18
CA LEU A 60 -12.75 -16.89 -12.83
C LEU A 60 -11.27 -16.90 -13.23
N PRO A 61 -10.96 -16.62 -14.50
CA PRO A 61 -9.58 -16.55 -14.95
C PRO A 61 -8.84 -15.56 -14.05
N GLN A 62 -7.84 -16.04 -13.32
CA GLN A 62 -6.88 -15.16 -12.70
C GLN A 62 -6.13 -14.51 -13.87
N GLU A 63 -6.47 -13.26 -14.20
CA GLU A 63 -5.76 -12.50 -15.22
C GLU A 63 -4.27 -12.58 -14.88
N LYS A 64 -3.49 -13.18 -15.78
CA LYS A 64 -2.04 -13.21 -15.63
C LYS A 64 -1.56 -11.77 -15.65
N SER A 65 -0.77 -11.41 -14.65
CA SER A 65 -0.08 -10.13 -14.58
C SER A 65 0.55 -9.82 -15.95
N PRO A 66 0.32 -8.63 -16.52
CA PRO A 66 0.98 -8.23 -17.75
C PRO A 66 2.50 -8.38 -17.61
N PRO A 67 3.20 -8.82 -18.67
CA PRO A 67 4.65 -8.95 -18.62
C PRO A 67 5.31 -7.58 -18.38
N ASP A 68 6.45 -7.59 -17.68
CA ASP A 68 7.28 -6.40 -17.49
C ASP A 68 7.68 -5.79 -18.84
N PRO A 69 7.38 -4.50 -19.11
CA PRO A 69 7.79 -3.84 -20.34
C PRO A 69 9.31 -3.87 -20.52
N THR A 70 9.74 -3.97 -21.78
CA THR A 70 11.14 -3.87 -22.17
C THR A 70 11.37 -2.53 -22.86
N PHE A 71 12.44 -1.83 -22.48
CA PHE A 71 12.79 -0.51 -22.97
C PHE A 71 14.17 -0.50 -23.63
N GLU A 72 14.33 0.35 -24.65
CA GLU A 72 15.59 0.49 -25.39
C GLU A 72 16.55 1.53 -24.78
N SER A 73 16.20 2.12 -23.63
CA SER A 73 16.94 3.21 -22.97
C SER A 73 17.43 2.81 -21.59
N ASN A 74 18.60 3.33 -21.21
CA ASN A 74 19.18 3.19 -19.87
C ASN A 74 18.34 3.91 -18.78
N PHE A 75 17.51 4.89 -19.16
CA PHE A 75 16.59 5.58 -18.25
C PHE A 75 15.19 5.50 -18.83
N PRO A 76 14.51 4.34 -18.70
CA PRO A 76 13.23 4.13 -19.35
C PRO A 76 12.17 5.16 -18.88
N PRO A 77 11.16 5.49 -19.71
CA PRO A 77 10.02 6.29 -19.26
C PRO A 77 9.23 5.54 -18.19
N LEU A 78 8.38 6.25 -17.45
CA LEU A 78 7.42 5.64 -16.52
C LEU A 78 6.26 5.01 -17.30
N VAL A 79 5.71 3.91 -16.79
CA VAL A 79 4.48 3.30 -17.31
C VAL A 79 3.26 4.13 -16.91
N MET A 80 3.27 4.73 -15.72
CA MET A 80 2.21 5.67 -15.34
C MET A 80 2.17 6.88 -16.29
N GLN A 81 0.96 7.33 -16.60
CA GLN A 81 0.70 8.50 -17.43
C GLN A 81 0.37 9.72 -16.57
N GLY A 82 0.64 10.91 -17.09
CA GLY A 82 0.41 12.17 -16.38
C GLY A 82 1.30 12.36 -15.15
N GLY A 83 0.99 13.39 -14.35
CA GLY A 83 1.74 13.76 -13.15
C GLY A 83 2.71 14.93 -13.34
N ASP A 84 3.27 15.39 -12.23
CA ASP A 84 4.27 16.46 -12.17
C ASP A 84 5.59 16.00 -12.81
N PRO A 85 6.20 16.76 -13.74
CA PRO A 85 7.36 16.29 -14.48
C PRO A 85 8.63 16.27 -13.61
N TYR A 86 8.69 17.09 -12.55
CA TYR A 86 9.81 17.10 -11.61
C TYR A 86 9.77 15.84 -10.75
N ILE A 87 8.60 15.45 -10.23
CA ILE A 87 8.45 14.17 -9.50
C ILE A 87 8.72 12.98 -10.42
N ARG A 88 8.20 12.99 -11.65
CA ARG A 88 8.46 11.91 -12.62
C ARG A 88 9.94 11.79 -12.97
N ALA A 89 10.62 12.93 -13.17
CA ALA A 89 12.06 12.98 -13.38
C ALA A 89 12.82 12.40 -12.18
N LEU A 90 12.42 12.77 -10.96
CA LEU A 90 12.99 12.23 -9.72
C LEU A 90 12.82 10.71 -9.65
N MET A 91 11.63 10.17 -9.95
CA MET A 91 11.39 8.72 -9.98
C MET A 91 12.30 8.00 -10.98
N ARG A 92 12.54 8.59 -12.15
CA ARG A 92 13.46 8.04 -13.15
C ARG A 92 14.92 8.11 -12.67
N THR A 93 15.30 9.14 -11.91
CA THR A 93 16.60 9.24 -11.24
C THR A 93 16.77 8.20 -10.13
N ILE A 94 15.75 7.95 -9.31
CA ILE A 94 15.77 6.88 -8.31
C ILE A 94 15.98 5.53 -9.00
N SER A 95 15.19 5.25 -10.04
CA SER A 95 15.31 4.05 -10.85
C SER A 95 16.69 3.89 -11.50
N ALA A 96 17.36 4.99 -11.88
CA ALA A 96 18.71 4.93 -12.43
C ALA A 96 19.73 4.43 -11.40
N SER A 97 19.48 4.68 -10.11
CA SER A 97 20.31 4.19 -9.01
C SER A 97 19.95 2.75 -8.61
N GLU A 98 18.66 2.45 -8.55
CA GLU A 98 18.14 1.21 -7.97
C GLU A 98 18.03 0.06 -8.98
N ALA A 99 17.64 0.35 -10.21
CA ALA A 99 17.28 -0.65 -11.21
C ALA A 99 17.61 -0.17 -12.63
N ASN A 100 18.87 0.18 -12.88
CA ASN A 100 19.32 0.61 -14.20
C ASN A 100 19.26 -0.56 -15.20
N GLY A 101 18.43 -0.43 -16.24
CA GLY A 101 18.34 -1.40 -17.31
C GLY A 101 17.00 -1.39 -18.05
N SER A 102 16.90 -2.24 -19.07
CA SER A 102 15.77 -2.30 -20.00
C SER A 102 14.48 -2.87 -19.41
N ARG A 103 14.54 -3.55 -18.26
CA ARG A 103 13.40 -4.24 -17.63
C ARG A 103 13.43 -4.03 -16.11
N PRO A 104 13.14 -2.82 -15.63
CA PRO A 104 13.38 -2.45 -14.24
C PRO A 104 12.31 -2.98 -13.29
N TYR A 105 11.06 -3.19 -13.74
CA TYR A 105 9.95 -3.50 -12.83
C TYR A 105 9.92 -4.95 -12.36
N SER A 106 10.56 -5.87 -13.08
CA SER A 106 10.70 -7.27 -12.67
C SER A 106 11.97 -7.56 -11.89
N LEU A 107 12.88 -6.58 -11.76
CA LEU A 107 14.21 -6.80 -11.16
C LEU A 107 14.10 -7.12 -9.68
N ILE A 108 14.78 -8.18 -9.23
CA ILE A 108 15.00 -8.46 -7.81
C ILE A 108 16.46 -8.14 -7.49
N TYR A 109 16.71 -7.78 -6.23
CA TYR A 109 18.04 -7.76 -5.64
C TYR A 109 18.89 -8.98 -6.09
N GLY A 110 20.13 -8.71 -6.47
CA GLY A 110 21.03 -9.72 -7.06
C GLY A 110 20.86 -9.95 -8.56
N GLY A 111 19.95 -9.23 -9.23
CA GLY A 111 19.85 -9.18 -10.70
C GLY A 111 18.86 -10.16 -11.34
N GLN A 112 18.22 -11.01 -10.55
CA GLN A 112 17.18 -11.93 -11.04
C GLN A 112 15.92 -11.18 -11.46
N ARG A 113 15.03 -11.87 -12.20
CA ARG A 113 13.74 -11.31 -12.63
C ARG A 113 12.58 -12.22 -12.29
N VAL A 114 11.42 -11.62 -12.02
CA VAL A 114 10.13 -12.32 -11.85
C VAL A 114 9.20 -12.07 -13.02
N SER A 115 8.36 -13.07 -13.32
CA SER A 115 7.29 -12.96 -14.31
C SER A 115 5.96 -12.56 -13.69
N ASP A 116 5.70 -12.95 -12.44
CA ASP A 116 4.48 -12.59 -11.73
C ASP A 116 4.68 -11.31 -10.90
N LEU A 117 3.94 -10.27 -11.28
CA LEU A 117 3.88 -8.99 -10.60
C LEU A 117 2.49 -8.73 -9.98
N SER A 118 1.67 -9.78 -9.80
CA SER A 118 0.34 -9.64 -9.18
C SER A 118 0.42 -9.22 -7.71
N ARG A 119 1.61 -9.35 -7.11
CA ARG A 119 1.97 -8.96 -5.75
C ARG A 119 3.48 -8.72 -5.68
N HIS A 120 3.95 -8.13 -4.59
CA HIS A 120 5.37 -8.03 -4.32
C HIS A 120 5.99 -9.44 -4.26
N PRO A 121 7.16 -9.72 -4.87
CA PRO A 121 7.65 -11.09 -4.99
C PRO A 121 8.17 -11.69 -3.69
N GLU A 122 8.51 -10.85 -2.71
CA GLU A 122 8.91 -11.24 -1.33
C GLU A 122 10.07 -12.25 -1.29
N ARG A 123 10.85 -12.34 -2.37
CA ARG A 123 11.96 -13.28 -2.46
C ARG A 123 13.11 -12.79 -1.60
N CYS A 124 13.42 -13.59 -0.59
CA CYS A 124 14.53 -13.36 0.29
C CYS A 124 15.85 -13.75 -0.39
N ILE A 125 16.65 -12.77 -0.79
CA ILE A 125 17.95 -12.96 -1.43
C ILE A 125 19.06 -12.57 -0.46
N THR A 126 20.02 -13.46 -0.27
CA THR A 126 21.16 -13.22 0.63
C THR A 126 22.04 -12.09 0.10
N ILE A 127 22.35 -11.14 0.98
CA ILE A 127 23.27 -10.03 0.72
C ILE A 127 24.69 -10.58 0.76
N VAL A 128 25.40 -10.50 -0.37
CA VAL A 128 26.74 -11.08 -0.53
C VAL A 128 27.87 -10.11 -0.20
N ASN A 129 27.61 -8.80 -0.21
CA ASN A 129 28.58 -7.71 -0.03
C ASN A 129 28.00 -6.59 0.85
N GLY A 130 28.87 -5.78 1.45
CA GLY A 130 28.46 -4.62 2.26
C GLY A 130 28.27 -4.93 3.76
N PRO A 131 27.87 -3.92 4.56
CA PRO A 131 27.76 -4.04 6.02
C PRO A 131 26.68 -5.04 6.46
N ASN A 132 25.69 -5.30 5.59
CA ASN A 132 24.60 -6.24 5.83
C ASN A 132 24.86 -7.64 5.26
N LYS A 133 26.12 -7.99 4.94
CA LYS A 133 26.48 -9.30 4.38
C LYS A 133 25.95 -10.44 5.27
N GLY A 134 25.30 -11.42 4.65
CA GLY A 134 24.68 -12.56 5.33
C GLY A 134 23.22 -12.34 5.72
N ASN A 135 22.76 -11.08 5.75
CA ASN A 135 21.32 -10.78 5.90
C ASN A 135 20.58 -11.01 4.58
N CYS A 136 19.26 -10.91 4.67
CA CYS A 136 18.36 -11.07 3.54
C CYS A 136 17.80 -9.72 3.08
N SER A 137 17.75 -9.51 1.76
CA SER A 137 16.98 -8.42 1.13
C SER A 137 15.81 -8.98 0.33
N THR A 138 14.66 -8.35 0.45
CA THR A 138 13.48 -8.62 -0.41
C THR A 138 13.30 -7.55 -1.49
N ALA A 139 14.29 -6.68 -1.69
CA ALA A 139 14.21 -5.55 -2.59
C ALA A 139 13.85 -5.99 -4.02
N ALA A 140 12.82 -5.37 -4.58
CA ALA A 140 12.32 -5.71 -5.90
C ALA A 140 11.72 -4.50 -6.63
N GLY A 141 11.59 -4.67 -7.94
CA GLY A 141 11.00 -3.71 -8.84
C GLY A 141 11.90 -2.52 -9.14
N ARG A 142 11.30 -1.55 -9.84
CA ARG A 142 11.99 -0.39 -10.41
C ARG A 142 12.66 0.50 -9.35
N TYR A 143 12.13 0.46 -8.14
CA TYR A 143 12.55 1.29 -7.01
C TYR A 143 13.16 0.44 -5.88
N GLN A 144 13.45 -0.84 -6.13
CA GLN A 144 14.03 -1.79 -5.18
C GLN A 144 13.35 -1.76 -3.80
N MET A 145 12.02 -1.66 -3.79
CA MET A 145 11.24 -1.63 -2.55
C MET A 145 11.33 -2.99 -1.86
N ILE A 146 11.54 -3.00 -0.55
CA ILE A 146 11.41 -4.22 0.26
C ILE A 146 9.93 -4.47 0.57
N ASN A 147 9.61 -5.73 0.89
CA ASN A 147 8.23 -6.16 1.13
C ASN A 147 7.51 -5.36 2.22
N THR A 148 8.18 -5.10 3.34
CA THR A 148 7.62 -4.33 4.46
C THR A 148 7.25 -2.90 4.04
N THR A 149 8.12 -2.24 3.26
CA THR A 149 7.85 -0.90 2.71
C THR A 149 6.68 -0.93 1.73
N TRP A 150 6.64 -1.90 0.81
CA TRP A 150 5.51 -2.02 -0.12
C TRP A 150 4.17 -2.18 0.60
N TYR A 151 4.09 -3.08 1.59
CA TYR A 151 2.86 -3.32 2.32
C TYR A 151 2.50 -2.21 3.32
N ALA A 152 3.43 -1.34 3.69
CA ALA A 152 3.11 -0.11 4.43
C ALA A 152 2.52 0.97 3.52
N LEU A 153 3.03 1.10 2.28
CA LEU A 153 2.64 2.16 1.35
C LEU A 153 1.41 1.81 0.52
N ALA A 154 1.28 0.58 0.05
CA ALA A 154 0.22 0.17 -0.86
C ALA A 154 -1.20 0.40 -0.29
N PRO A 155 -1.49 0.16 1.00
CA PRO A 155 -2.80 0.50 1.58
C PRO A 155 -3.17 1.99 1.51
N ARG A 156 -2.17 2.87 1.49
CA ARG A 156 -2.36 4.33 1.48
C ARG A 156 -2.41 4.90 0.07
N TYR A 157 -1.60 4.35 -0.84
CA TYR A 157 -1.31 4.97 -2.13
C TYR A 157 -1.68 4.12 -3.36
N HIS A 158 -2.05 2.85 -3.19
CA HIS A 158 -2.41 2.02 -4.34
C HIS A 158 -3.78 2.44 -4.90
N PRO A 159 -3.88 2.83 -6.17
CA PRO A 159 -5.09 3.46 -6.72
C PRO A 159 -6.21 2.48 -7.05
N GLN A 160 -5.90 1.19 -7.15
CA GLN A 160 -6.86 0.16 -7.53
C GLN A 160 -6.57 -1.17 -6.80
N PRO A 161 -6.72 -1.22 -5.47
CA PRO A 161 -6.60 -2.48 -4.75
C PRO A 161 -7.67 -3.46 -5.24
N SER A 162 -7.31 -4.74 -5.33
CA SER A 162 -8.25 -5.81 -5.63
C SER A 162 -8.67 -6.52 -4.34
N GLY A 163 -9.73 -7.33 -4.42
CA GLY A 163 -10.20 -8.14 -3.29
C GLY A 163 -11.56 -7.70 -2.73
N PHE A 164 -11.95 -8.28 -1.59
CA PHE A 164 -13.29 -8.13 -1.03
C PHE A 164 -13.23 -7.82 0.47
N LEU A 165 -13.96 -6.79 0.90
CA LEU A 165 -14.00 -6.30 2.29
C LEU A 165 -12.57 -6.05 2.83
N PHE A 166 -12.19 -6.77 3.89
CA PHE A 166 -10.92 -6.64 4.59
C PHE A 166 -9.77 -7.38 3.89
N TRP A 167 -10.05 -8.18 2.86
CA TRP A 167 -9.05 -8.94 2.11
C TRP A 167 -8.66 -8.16 0.86
N GLN A 168 -7.81 -7.16 1.04
CA GLN A 168 -7.27 -6.35 -0.06
C GLN A 168 -5.94 -6.93 -0.54
N SER A 169 -5.73 -6.89 -1.85
CA SER A 169 -4.48 -7.24 -2.52
C SER A 169 -4.01 -6.07 -3.36
N TYR A 170 -2.70 -5.86 -3.37
CA TYR A 170 -2.05 -4.73 -4.03
C TYR A 170 -1.11 -5.25 -5.10
N SER A 171 -1.46 -4.97 -6.35
CA SER A 171 -0.69 -5.42 -7.49
C SER A 171 0.64 -4.69 -7.57
N PHE A 172 1.71 -5.44 -7.83
CA PHE A 172 3.07 -4.92 -7.98
C PHE A 172 3.44 -4.74 -9.46
N GLU A 173 2.45 -4.69 -10.36
CA GLU A 173 2.65 -4.39 -11.78
C GLU A 173 3.34 -3.03 -11.96
N ALA A 174 4.03 -2.87 -13.09
CA ALA A 174 4.80 -1.68 -13.41
C ALA A 174 4.04 -0.36 -13.19
N ARG A 175 2.78 -0.30 -13.65
CA ARG A 175 1.90 0.87 -13.47
C ARG A 175 1.63 1.21 -12.01
N TYR A 176 1.56 0.21 -11.13
CA TYR A 176 1.22 0.40 -9.72
C TYR A 176 2.46 0.67 -8.88
N GLN A 177 3.62 0.10 -9.23
CA GLN A 177 4.90 0.55 -8.66
C GLN A 177 5.07 2.05 -8.88
N ASP A 178 4.88 2.52 -10.13
CA ASP A 178 4.97 3.95 -10.44
C ASP A 178 3.93 4.78 -9.67
N LYS A 179 2.65 4.40 -9.72
CA LYS A 179 1.57 5.21 -9.10
C LYS A 179 1.71 5.29 -7.57
N VAL A 180 2.08 4.19 -6.91
CA VAL A 180 2.31 4.18 -5.47
C VAL A 180 3.48 5.09 -5.09
N VAL A 181 4.62 4.96 -5.78
CA VAL A 181 5.80 5.80 -5.50
C VAL A 181 5.55 7.25 -5.85
N TYR A 182 4.87 7.55 -6.96
CA TYR A 182 4.49 8.91 -7.32
C TYR A 182 3.61 9.55 -6.26
N ALA A 183 2.53 8.88 -5.84
CA ALA A 183 1.62 9.41 -4.83
C ALA A 183 2.33 9.61 -3.49
N TRP A 184 3.21 8.68 -3.11
CA TRP A 184 4.02 8.80 -1.91
C TRP A 184 4.99 9.98 -1.95
N LEU A 185 5.73 10.17 -3.04
CA LEU A 185 6.63 11.32 -3.23
C LEU A 185 5.88 12.66 -3.30
N ASN A 186 4.61 12.64 -3.70
CA ASN A 186 3.77 13.83 -3.80
C ASN A 186 3.00 14.12 -2.50
N ASP A 187 3.13 13.28 -1.45
CA ASP A 187 2.50 13.50 -0.15
C ASP A 187 3.38 14.40 0.74
N SER A 188 3.07 15.70 0.76
CA SER A 188 3.81 16.66 1.57
C SER A 188 3.69 16.45 3.09
N GLN A 189 2.66 15.75 3.57
CA GLN A 189 2.50 15.45 4.99
C GLN A 189 3.47 14.35 5.41
N GLU A 190 3.63 13.33 4.56
CA GLU A 190 4.59 12.24 4.78
C GLU A 190 6.04 12.75 4.79
N TRP A 191 6.37 13.69 3.90
CA TRP A 191 7.73 14.24 3.79
C TRP A 191 7.97 15.51 4.62
N GLY A 192 6.94 16.06 5.26
CA GLY A 192 6.99 17.35 5.96
C GLY A 192 7.35 18.54 5.05
N THR A 193 7.31 18.35 3.72
CA THR A 193 7.66 19.36 2.71
C THR A 193 7.11 18.96 1.34
N ASP A 194 6.89 19.94 0.46
CA ASP A 194 6.53 19.69 -0.93
C ASP A 194 7.80 19.41 -1.75
N ILE A 195 8.00 18.13 -2.11
CA ILE A 195 9.15 17.70 -2.91
C ILE A 195 9.12 18.35 -4.30
N ALA A 196 7.95 18.46 -4.95
CA ALA A 196 7.85 19.02 -6.29
C ALA A 196 8.30 20.49 -6.29
N GLU A 197 7.93 21.23 -5.25
CA GLU A 197 8.32 22.62 -5.09
C GLU A 197 9.83 22.78 -4.83
N LEU A 198 10.43 21.92 -4.00
CA LEU A 198 11.89 21.90 -3.83
C LEU A 198 12.62 21.63 -5.16
N LEU A 199 12.10 20.70 -5.96
CA LEU A 199 12.68 20.37 -7.26
C LEU A 199 12.57 21.53 -8.26
N ARG A 200 11.45 22.25 -8.30
CA ARG A 200 11.29 23.47 -9.12
C ARG A 200 12.28 24.56 -8.74
N GLN A 201 12.59 24.68 -7.45
CA GLN A 201 13.59 25.60 -6.92
C GLN A 201 15.04 25.11 -7.15
N GLY A 202 15.24 24.01 -7.86
CA GLY A 202 16.58 23.45 -8.15
C GLY A 202 17.24 22.78 -6.93
N LYS A 203 16.50 22.54 -5.84
CA LYS A 203 17.04 21.98 -4.59
C LYS A 203 17.16 20.46 -4.63
N LEU A 204 17.68 19.91 -5.72
CA LEU A 204 17.80 18.46 -5.92
C LEU A 204 18.61 17.78 -4.80
N ASP A 205 19.74 18.34 -4.39
CA ASP A 205 20.58 17.74 -3.34
C ASP A 205 19.85 17.64 -2.00
N ARG A 206 18.99 18.61 -1.70
CA ARG A 206 18.14 18.56 -0.50
C ARG A 206 17.12 17.42 -0.60
N VAL A 207 16.52 17.24 -1.78
CA VAL A 207 15.57 16.15 -2.03
C VAL A 207 16.28 14.81 -1.94
N LEU A 208 17.43 14.61 -2.59
CA LEU A 208 18.18 13.35 -2.51
C LEU A 208 18.57 12.99 -1.07
N ARG A 209 19.00 13.98 -0.28
CA ARG A 209 19.28 13.79 1.16
C ARG A 209 18.04 13.45 1.99
N LEU A 210 16.89 14.04 1.66
CA LEU A 210 15.63 13.69 2.33
C LEU A 210 15.23 12.22 2.07
N LEU A 211 15.51 11.75 0.85
CA LEU A 211 15.14 10.40 0.40
C LEU A 211 16.17 9.32 0.76
N SER A 212 17.38 9.68 1.17
CA SER A 212 18.49 8.73 1.37
C SER A 212 18.24 7.70 2.49
N GLY A 213 17.34 8.01 3.43
CA GLY A 213 16.90 7.06 4.45
C GLY A 213 16.03 5.92 3.89
N THR A 214 15.37 6.12 2.75
CA THR A 214 14.61 5.08 2.04
C THR A 214 15.47 4.40 0.97
N TRP A 215 16.20 5.19 0.18
CA TRP A 215 17.06 4.73 -0.90
C TRP A 215 18.49 5.12 -0.61
N THR A 216 19.23 4.25 0.06
CA THR A 216 20.63 4.48 0.47
C THR A 216 21.54 4.77 -0.72
N SER A 217 21.17 4.27 -1.91
CA SER A 217 21.91 4.42 -3.16
C SER A 217 21.88 5.83 -3.75
N LEU A 218 20.97 6.71 -3.30
CA LEU A 218 20.87 8.10 -3.75
C LEU A 218 22.02 9.00 -3.29
N GLY A 219 22.98 8.43 -2.56
CA GLY A 219 24.01 9.18 -1.88
C GLY A 219 23.54 9.71 -0.55
N TYR A 220 24.48 10.19 0.27
CA TYR A 220 24.18 10.72 1.61
C TYR A 220 23.60 9.68 2.60
N GLY A 221 23.66 8.40 2.23
CA GLY A 221 23.43 7.23 3.07
C GLY A 221 24.73 6.45 3.27
N ILE A 222 24.64 5.16 3.61
CA ILE A 222 25.81 4.29 3.84
C ILE A 222 26.26 3.50 2.60
N GLU A 223 25.53 3.58 1.48
CA GLU A 223 25.71 2.70 0.31
C GLU A 223 25.64 3.48 -1.02
N ASP A 224 26.57 4.41 -1.24
CA ASP A 224 26.77 5.02 -2.57
C ASP A 224 27.02 3.92 -3.64
N ASN A 225 26.59 4.16 -4.87
CA ASN A 225 26.82 3.27 -6.02
C ASN A 225 27.45 4.01 -7.20
N ALA A 226 27.71 3.28 -8.30
CA ALA A 226 28.34 3.82 -9.50
C ALA A 226 27.57 4.98 -10.15
N MET A 227 26.28 5.11 -9.86
CA MET A 227 25.39 6.12 -10.43
C MET A 227 25.27 7.37 -9.55
N THR A 228 25.59 7.29 -8.25
CA THR A 228 25.39 8.37 -7.26
C THR A 228 25.97 9.71 -7.71
N SER A 229 27.22 9.74 -8.19
CA SER A 229 27.88 10.97 -8.68
C SER A 229 27.24 11.55 -9.95
N SER A 230 26.51 10.72 -10.70
CA SER A 230 25.86 11.10 -11.95
C SER A 230 24.38 11.49 -11.77
N LEU A 231 23.78 11.27 -10.59
CA LEU A 231 22.35 11.50 -10.35
C LEU A 231 21.90 12.94 -10.68
N PRO A 232 22.65 14.01 -10.35
CA PRO A 232 22.25 15.36 -10.74
C PRO A 232 22.16 15.55 -12.26
N ARG A 233 23.13 15.00 -13.01
CA ARG A 233 23.16 15.06 -14.47
C ARG A 233 22.03 14.21 -15.08
N ILE A 234 21.77 13.04 -14.51
CA ILE A 234 20.70 12.15 -14.94
C ILE A 234 19.35 12.84 -14.73
N TYR A 235 19.12 13.42 -13.55
CA TYR A 235 17.90 14.15 -13.23
C TYR A 235 17.63 15.26 -14.25
N GLN A 236 18.62 16.09 -14.56
CA GLN A 236 18.45 17.16 -15.56
C GLN A 236 18.09 16.60 -16.94
N LYS A 237 18.77 15.52 -17.37
CA LYS A 237 18.47 14.87 -18.65
C LYS A 237 17.03 14.34 -18.71
N VAL A 238 16.60 13.61 -17.69
CA VAL A 238 15.24 13.02 -17.69
C VAL A 238 14.17 14.07 -17.45
N LEU A 239 14.45 15.14 -16.69
CA LEU A 239 13.54 16.28 -16.53
C LEU A 239 13.27 16.98 -17.85
N GLN A 240 14.30 17.22 -18.67
CA GLN A 240 14.10 17.79 -20.01
C GLN A 240 13.17 16.90 -20.86
N GLN A 241 13.31 15.59 -20.77
CA GLN A 241 12.43 14.65 -21.48
C GLN A 241 10.99 14.68 -20.93
N GLU A 242 10.80 14.69 -19.61
CA GLU A 242 9.46 14.78 -19.02
C GLU A 242 8.78 16.12 -19.33
N LEU A 243 9.53 17.21 -19.48
CA LEU A 243 9.00 18.51 -19.89
C LEU A 243 8.64 18.55 -21.38
N GLN A 244 9.42 17.92 -22.25
CA GLN A 244 9.15 17.85 -23.69
C GLN A 244 7.91 16.99 -23.99
N ASN A 245 7.70 15.91 -23.25
CA ASN A 245 6.56 15.01 -23.41
C ASN A 245 5.22 15.60 -22.90
N ARG A 246 5.21 16.88 -22.47
CA ARG A 246 3.99 17.63 -22.10
C ARG A 246 3.37 18.41 -23.25
N GLY A 247 4.08 18.55 -24.38
CA GLY A 247 3.56 19.13 -25.63
C GLY A 247 2.92 18.07 -26.50
#